data_AF-A0A6L5K4N6-F1
#
_entry.id   AF-A0A6L5K4N6-F1
#
_cell.length_a   1.000
_cell.length_b   1.000
_cell.length_c   1.000
_cell.angle_alpha   90.00
_cell.angle_beta   90.00
_cell.angle_gamma   90.00
#
_symmetry.space_group_name_H-M   'P 1'
#
loop_
_entity.id
_entity.type
_entity.pdbx_description
1 polymer ?
#
loop_
_entity_poly.entity_id
_entity_poly.type
_entity_poly.pdbx_seq_one_letter_code
_entity_poly.pdbx_strand_id
1 'polypeptide(L)'
;MQPRPTSNEMSFGDWFLTIFLAAIPLVGIVLLFVWAFGSTTNPCKANWAKANLAWAAIAIVIYLIIFVIILGIGLGTASSY
;
A
#
# COMPACT_ATOMS: atom_id res chain seq x y z
N MET A 1 -17.57 -36.31 5.10
CA MET A 1 -17.37 -34.89 5.45
C MET A 1 -15.93 -34.56 5.14
N GLN A 2 -15.66 -33.72 4.12
CA GLN A 2 -14.30 -33.25 3.88
C GLN A 2 -13.92 -32.29 5.02
N PRO A 3 -12.71 -32.36 5.60
CA PRO A 3 -12.27 -31.33 6.53
C PRO A 3 -12.35 -29.98 5.79
N ARG A 4 -13.15 -29.04 6.28
CA ARG A 4 -13.16 -27.68 5.74
C ARG A 4 -11.73 -27.18 5.84
N PRO A 5 -11.09 -26.67 4.75
CA PRO A 5 -9.77 -26.07 4.87
C PRO A 5 -9.82 -25.11 6.04
N THR A 6 -8.94 -25.29 7.03
CA THR A 6 -8.85 -24.42 8.20
C THR A 6 -8.65 -23.02 7.65
N SER A 7 -9.71 -22.23 7.68
CA SER A 7 -9.75 -20.97 6.99
C SER A 7 -8.68 -20.10 7.64
N ASN A 8 -7.74 -19.59 6.84
CA ASN A 8 -6.79 -18.55 7.27
C ASN A 8 -7.55 -17.21 7.44
N GLU A 9 -8.72 -17.27 8.08
CA GLU A 9 -9.61 -16.17 8.38
C GLU A 9 -9.01 -15.39 9.54
N MET A 10 -8.69 -14.14 9.28
CA MET A 10 -8.31 -13.20 10.32
C MET A 10 -9.55 -12.72 11.06
N SER A 11 -9.47 -12.65 12.38
CA SER A 11 -10.55 -12.08 13.19
C SER A 11 -10.64 -10.56 13.00
N PHE A 12 -11.74 -9.96 13.46
CA PHE A 12 -11.87 -8.51 13.49
C PHE A 12 -10.75 -7.84 14.29
N GLY A 13 -10.35 -8.41 15.42
CA GLY A 13 -9.27 -7.89 16.26
C GLY A 13 -7.92 -7.89 15.56
N ASP A 14 -7.64 -8.94 14.77
CA ASP A 14 -6.41 -9.02 13.98
C ASP A 14 -6.37 -7.94 12.90
N TRP A 15 -7.51 -7.68 12.25
CA TRP A 15 -7.64 -6.59 11.27
C TRP A 15 -7.52 -5.22 11.91
N PHE A 16 -8.16 -5.01 13.06
CA PHE A 16 -8.09 -3.77 13.82
C PHE A 16 -6.63 -3.43 14.16
N LEU A 17 -5.87 -4.39 14.71
CA LEU A 17 -4.46 -4.19 15.02
C LEU A 17 -3.61 -3.98 13.76
N THR A 18 -3.90 -4.72 12.69
CA THR A 18 -3.17 -4.59 11.40
C THR A 18 -3.33 -3.18 10.83
N ILE A 19 -4.55 -2.66 10.80
CA ILE A 19 -4.85 -1.31 10.31
C ILE A 19 -4.28 -0.25 11.25
N PHE A 20 -4.36 -0.45 12.56
CA PHE A 20 -3.77 0.45 13.56
C PHE A 20 -2.26 0.61 13.37
N LEU A 21 -1.54 -0.50 13.19
CA LEU A 21 -0.10 -0.47 12.92
C LEU A 21 0.22 0.15 11.54
N ALA A 22 -0.60 -0.12 10.53
CA ALA A 22 -0.45 0.44 9.19
C ALA A 22 -0.70 1.96 9.13
N ALA A 23 -1.49 2.51 10.06
CA ALA A 23 -1.78 3.94 10.13
C ALA A 23 -0.57 4.78 10.61
N ILE A 24 0.42 4.16 11.25
CA ILE A 24 1.66 4.84 11.64
C ILE A 24 2.52 5.02 10.38
N PRO A 25 2.93 6.25 9.99
CA PRO A 25 3.52 6.47 8.67
C PRO A 25 4.76 5.63 8.36
N LEU A 26 5.79 5.71 9.22
CA LEU A 26 7.05 5.00 8.98
C LEU A 26 6.92 3.50 9.28
N VAL A 27 6.28 3.15 10.39
CA VAL A 27 6.11 1.75 10.82
C VAL A 27 5.18 1.00 9.87
N GLY A 28 4.08 1.62 9.45
CA GLY A 28 3.11 1.04 8.54
C GLY A 28 3.71 0.72 7.17
N ILE A 29 4.51 1.62 6.59
CA ILE A 29 5.21 1.35 5.34
C ILE A 29 6.14 0.14 5.50
N VAL A 30 6.99 0.12 6.53
CA VAL A 30 7.90 -1.01 6.79
C VAL A 30 7.13 -2.32 6.97
N LEU A 31 6.05 -2.30 7.76
CA LEU A 31 5.22 -3.48 8.00
C LEU A 31 4.50 -3.97 6.74
N LEU A 32 4.09 -3.09 5.82
CA LEU A 32 3.54 -3.50 4.53
C LEU A 32 4.56 -4.32 3.74
N PHE A 33 5.85 -3.93 3.72
CA PHE A 33 6.90 -4.73 3.09
C PHE A 33 7.11 -6.07 3.82
N VAL A 34 7.20 -6.05 5.16
CA VAL A 34 7.37 -7.26 5.97
C VAL A 34 6.22 -8.24 5.76
N TRP A 35 4.97 -7.77 5.70
CA TRP A 35 3.79 -8.61 5.49
C TRP A 35 3.63 -9.05 4.03
N ALA A 36 3.98 -8.21 3.06
CA ALA A 36 3.87 -8.54 1.64
C ALA A 36 4.87 -9.64 1.23
N PHE A 37 6.08 -9.62 1.79
CA PHE A 37 7.18 -10.52 1.40
C PHE A 37 7.55 -11.56 2.46
N GLY A 38 6.94 -11.52 3.64
CA GLY A 38 7.18 -12.48 4.71
C GLY A 38 6.53 -13.83 4.46
N SER A 39 7.30 -14.91 4.61
CA SER A 39 6.84 -16.30 4.42
C SER A 39 5.94 -16.83 5.55
N THR A 40 5.95 -16.19 6.72
CA THR A 40 5.16 -16.57 7.90
C THR A 40 3.86 -15.77 8.06
N THR A 41 3.61 -14.81 7.16
CA THR A 41 2.43 -13.94 7.24
C THR A 41 1.19 -14.65 6.71
N ASN A 42 0.05 -14.48 7.37
CA ASN A 42 -1.23 -14.99 6.88
C ASN A 42 -1.47 -14.55 5.42
N PRO A 43 -1.85 -15.46 4.50
CA PRO A 43 -1.96 -15.14 3.07
C PRO A 43 -2.96 -14.02 2.77
N CYS A 44 -4.02 -13.88 3.56
CA CYS A 44 -4.99 -12.78 3.42
C CYS A 44 -4.33 -11.42 3.73
N LYS A 45 -3.58 -11.34 4.84
CA LYS A 45 -2.81 -10.14 5.21
C LYS A 45 -1.73 -9.81 4.19
N ALA A 46 -1.01 -10.83 3.72
CA ALA A 46 0.06 -10.65 2.74
C ALA A 46 -0.49 -10.09 1.41
N ASN A 47 -1.64 -10.59 0.95
CA ASN A 47 -2.30 -10.09 -0.25
C ASN A 47 -2.81 -8.65 -0.08
N TRP A 48 -3.38 -8.32 1.08
CA TRP A 48 -3.78 -6.95 1.40
C TRP A 48 -2.58 -6.00 1.44
N ALA A 49 -1.45 -6.42 2.00
CA ALA A 49 -0.22 -5.62 2.03
C ALA A 49 0.33 -5.38 0.61
N LYS A 50 0.37 -6.42 -0.24
CA LYS A 50 0.74 -6.29 -1.66
C LYS A 50 -0.17 -5.33 -2.41
N ALA A 51 -1.48 -5.37 -2.17
CA ALA A 51 -2.44 -4.47 -2.80
C ALA A 51 -2.18 -3.00 -2.39
N ASN A 52 -1.90 -2.74 -1.11
CA ASN A 52 -1.54 -1.39 -0.64
C ASN A 52 -0.26 -0.88 -1.30
N LEU A 53 0.77 -1.72 -1.42
CA LEU A 53 2.01 -1.37 -2.11
C LEU A 53 1.78 -1.07 -3.60
N ALA A 54 0.92 -1.84 -4.27
CA ALA A 54 0.54 -1.58 -5.66
C ALA A 54 -0.21 -0.25 -5.81
N TRP A 55 -1.16 0.05 -4.92
CA TRP A 55 -1.84 1.35 -4.90
C TRP A 55 -0.89 2.51 -4.62
N ALA A 56 0.08 2.33 -3.72
CA ALA A 56 1.12 3.32 -3.45
C ALA A 56 1.98 3.58 -4.71
N ALA A 57 2.37 2.52 -5.43
CA ALA A 57 3.11 2.65 -6.68
C ALA A 57 2.30 3.42 -7.75
N ILE A 58 1.00 3.11 -7.90
CA ILE A 58 0.10 3.83 -8.80
C ILE A 58 0.01 5.31 -8.41
N ALA A 59 -0.17 5.61 -7.12
CA ALA A 59 -0.25 6.98 -6.62
C ALA A 59 1.04 7.78 -6.92
N ILE A 60 2.21 7.16 -6.76
CA ILE A 60 3.51 7.76 -7.10
C ILE A 60 3.57 8.09 -8.60
N VAL A 61 3.18 7.16 -9.47
CA VAL A 61 3.19 7.39 -10.92
C VAL A 61 2.26 8.54 -11.31
N ILE A 62 1.04 8.57 -10.78
CA ILE A 62 0.09 9.66 -11.03
C ILE A 62 0.65 11.00 -10.53
N TYR A 63 1.23 11.03 -9.33
CA TYR A 63 1.84 12.23 -8.76
C TYR A 63 2.99 12.75 -9.63
N LEU A 64 3.86 11.87 -10.12
CA LEU A 64 4.95 12.25 -11.02
C LEU A 64 4.45 12.84 -12.33
N ILE A 65 3.41 12.25 -12.94
CA ILE A 65 2.81 12.78 -14.17
C ILE A 65 2.26 14.18 -13.93
N ILE A 66 1.47 14.37 -12.87
CA ILE A 66 0.89 15.67 -12.53
C ILE A 66 1.99 16.70 -12.24
N PHE A 67 3.03 16.31 -11.49
CA PHE A 67 4.15 17.17 -11.15
C PHE A 67 4.90 17.66 -12.40
N VAL A 68 5.18 16.77 -13.35
CA VAL A 68 5.84 17.13 -14.63
C VAL A 68 4.97 18.07 -15.46
N ILE A 69 3.65 17.83 -15.53
CA ILE A 69 2.72 18.71 -16.24
C ILE A 69 2.72 20.11 -15.62
N ILE A 70 2.59 20.21 -14.29
CA ILE A 70 2.55 21.50 -13.58
C ILE A 70 3.87 22.25 -13.75
N LEU A 71 5.02 21.59 -13.58
CA LEU A 71 6.33 22.21 -13.79
C LEU A 71 6.51 22.67 -15.24
N GLY A 72 6.13 21.86 -16.22
CA GLY A 72 6.22 22.22 -17.64
C GLY A 72 5.37 23.45 -17.99
N ILE A 73 4.14 23.52 -17.48
CA ILE A 73 3.26 24.69 -17.65
C ILE A 73 3.87 25.92 -16.95
N GLY A 74 4.32 25.78 -15.70
CA GLY A 74 4.89 26.90 -14.93
C GLY A 74 6.19 27.46 -15.53
N LEU A 75 7.04 26.60 -16.10
CA LEU A 75 8.26 27.04 -16.79
C LEU A 75 7.94 27.73 -18.13
N GLY A 76 6.93 27.24 -18.88
CA GLY A 76 6.52 27.86 -20.14
C GLY A 76 5.87 29.24 -19.97
N THR A 77 5.10 29.45 -18.90
CA THR A 77 4.56 30.79 -18.59
C THR A 77 5.65 31.73 -18.09
N ALA A 78 6.62 31.25 -17.29
CA ALA A 78 7.75 32.05 -16.82
C ALA A 78 8.66 32.55 -17.95
N SER A 79 8.87 31.76 -19.01
CA SER A 79 9.64 32.20 -20.20
C SER A 79 8.92 33.22 -21.09
N SER A 80 7.63 33.49 -20.81
CA SER A 80 6.77 34.37 -21.61
C SER A 80 6.66 35.79 -21.01
N TYR A 81 7.32 36.06 -19.87
CA TYR A 81 7.50 37.37 -19.23
C TYR A 81 8.96 37.80 -19.32
#